data_AF-A0A0H1V2Q0-F1
#
_entry.id   AF-A0A0H1V2Q0-F1
#
_cell.length_a   1.000
_cell.length_b   1.000
_cell.length_c   1.000
_cell.angle_alpha   90.00
_cell.angle_beta   90.00
_cell.angle_gamma   90.00
#
_symmetry.space_group_name_H-M   'P 1'
#
loop_
_entity.id
_entity.type
_entity.pdbx_description
1 polymer ?
#
loop_
_entity_poly.entity_id
_entity_poly.type
_entity_poly.pdbx_seq_one_letter_code
_entity_poly.pdbx_strand_id
1 'polypeptide(L)' 'MLITEEMAKRVRVKRAIERMTAKDLAEKLNTTHVTLAKVEQGDYDAPRRIYNAVIEWLAEDY' A
#
# COMPACT_ATOMS: atom_id res chain seq x y z
N MET A 1 7.25 -10.12 4.80
CA MET A 1 6.07 -9.96 5.68
C MET A 1 4.86 -9.93 4.78
N LEU A 2 3.84 -10.73 5.08
CA LEU A 2 2.72 -10.96 4.18
C LEU A 2 1.73 -9.79 4.21
N ILE A 3 1.51 -9.16 3.05
CA ILE A 3 0.36 -8.28 2.85
C ILE A 3 -0.84 -9.14 2.47
N THR A 4 -1.81 -9.21 3.37
CA THR A 4 -3.04 -9.99 3.16
C THR A 4 -3.99 -9.29 2.19
N GLU A 5 -4.95 -10.03 1.66
CA GLU A 5 -6.00 -9.47 0.80
C GLU A 5 -6.80 -8.36 1.50
N GLU A 6 -7.06 -8.51 2.80
CA GLU A 6 -7.77 -7.51 3.59
C GLU A 6 -6.96 -6.21 3.74
N MET A 7 -5.65 -6.33 3.99
CA MET A 7 -4.76 -5.16 3.99
C MET A 7 -4.74 -4.49 2.62
N ALA A 8 -4.63 -5.26 1.54
CA ALA A 8 -4.64 -4.76 0.18
C ALA A 8 -5.96 -4.04 -0.17
N LYS A 9 -7.09 -4.54 0.33
CA LYS A 9 -8.40 -3.89 0.21
C LYS A 9 -8.42 -2.54 0.94
N ARG A 10 -7.91 -2.49 2.18
CA ARG A 10 -7.80 -1.23 2.94
C ARG A 10 -6.92 -0.21 2.22
N VAL A 11 -5.81 -0.64 1.61
CA VAL A 11 -4.94 0.26 0.81
C VAL A 11 -5.70 0.88 -0.36
N ARG A 12 -6.44 0.07 -1.12
CA ARG A 12 -7.24 0.55 -2.26
C ARG A 12 -8.32 1.53 -1.83
N VAL A 13 -9.03 1.23 -0.74
CA VAL A 13 -10.06 2.12 -0.18
C VAL A 13 -9.44 3.43 0.28
N LYS A 14 -8.33 3.37 1.04
CA LYS A 14 -7.65 4.56 1.55
C LYS A 14 -7.22 5.48 0.42
N ARG A 15 -6.57 4.89 -0.60
CA ARG A 15 -6.10 5.59 -1.79
C ARG A 15 -7.25 6.28 -2.54
N ALA A 16 -8.38 5.59 -2.67
CA ALA A 16 -9.57 6.14 -3.33
C ALA A 16 -10.18 7.32 -2.57
N ILE A 17 -10.24 7.23 -1.23
CA ILE A 17 -10.73 8.32 -0.36
C ILE A 17 -9.83 9.56 -0.49
N GLU A 18 -8.51 9.38 -0.43
CA GLU A 18 -7.51 10.45 -0.57
C GLU A 18 -7.35 10.95 -2.02
N ARG A 19 -8.07 10.36 -2.98
CA ARG A 19 -7.99 10.68 -4.43
C ARG A 19 -6.58 10.62 -5.00
N MET A 20 -5.73 9.75 -4.46
CA MET A 20 -4.35 9.56 -4.92
C MET A 20 -4.31 8.61 -6.13
N THR A 21 -3.44 8.91 -7.10
CA THR A 21 -3.11 7.92 -8.13
C THR A 21 -2.23 6.82 -7.54
N ALA A 22 -2.14 5.66 -8.21
CA ALA A 22 -1.22 4.62 -7.80
C ALA A 22 0.25 5.08 -7.90
N LYS A 23 0.56 6.04 -8.79
CA LYS A 23 1.90 6.64 -8.85
C LYS A 23 2.19 7.48 -7.61
N ASP A 24 1.25 8.33 -7.20
CA ASP A 24 1.42 9.20 -6.03
C ASP A 24 1.61 8.38 -4.76
N LEU A 25 0.83 7.31 -4.59
CA LEU A 25 0.97 6.43 -3.43
C LEU A 25 2.31 5.66 -3.46
N ALA A 26 2.75 5.21 -4.63
CA ALA A 26 4.04 4.55 -4.76
C ALA A 26 5.19 5.48 -4.37
N GLU A 27 5.15 6.74 -4.81
CA GLU A 27 6.13 7.77 -4.42
C GLU A 27 6.07 8.06 -2.92
N LYS A 28 4.87 8.21 -2.33
CA LYS A 28 4.68 8.43 -0.88
C LYS A 28 5.25 7.28 -0.05
N LEU A 29 5.08 6.04 -0.49
CA LEU A 29 5.64 4.84 0.17
C LEU A 29 7.11 4.57 -0.18
N ASN A 30 7.74 5.46 -0.95
CA ASN A 30 9.09 5.32 -1.49
C ASN A 30 9.29 3.95 -2.14
N THR A 31 8.42 3.61 -3.09
CA THR A 31 8.41 2.35 -3.83
C THR A 31 8.05 2.58 -5.30
N THR A 32 8.02 1.50 -6.09
CA THR A 32 7.64 1.58 -7.50
C THR A 32 6.15 1.27 -7.69
N HIS A 33 5.57 1.78 -8.77
CA HIS A 33 4.20 1.45 -9.16
C HIS A 33 3.99 -0.06 -9.33
N VAL A 34 4.98 -0.79 -9.83
CA VAL A 34 4.92 -2.26 -9.97
C VAL A 34 4.82 -2.93 -8.61
N THR A 35 5.60 -2.46 -7.63
CA THR A 35 5.53 -3.00 -6.27
C THR A 35 4.21 -2.63 -5.59
N LEU A 36 3.72 -1.41 -5.77
CA LEU A 36 2.41 -1.02 -5.26
C LEU A 36 1.29 -1.87 -5.86
N ALA A 37 1.34 -2.20 -7.14
CA ALA A 37 0.34 -3.08 -7.76
C ALA A 37 0.29 -4.46 -7.06
N LYS A 38 1.44 -5.02 -6.66
CA LYS A 38 1.50 -6.26 -5.86
C LYS A 38 0.92 -6.07 -4.46
N VAL A 39 1.20 -4.94 -3.82
CA VAL A 39 0.61 -4.57 -2.52
C VAL A 39 -0.92 -4.50 -2.61
N GLU A 40 -1.47 -3.87 -3.65
CA GLU A 40 -2.91 -3.71 -3.85
C GLU A 40 -3.62 -4.98 -4.32
N GLN A 41 -2.88 -5.90 -4.95
CA GLN A 41 -3.35 -7.24 -5.29
C GLN A 41 -3.51 -8.10 -4.03
N GLY A 42 -2.63 -7.95 -3.05
CA GLY A 42 -2.57 -8.81 -1.86
C GLY A 42 -1.80 -10.10 -2.13
N ASP A 43 -1.76 -10.97 -1.12
CA ASP A 43 -0.95 -12.20 -1.10
C ASP A 43 0.51 -11.96 -1.53
N TYR A 44 1.07 -10.84 -1.06
CA TYR A 44 2.40 -10.40 -1.44
C TYR A 44 3.33 -10.48 -0.25
N ASP A 45 4.39 -11.31 -0.35
CA ASP A 45 5.48 -11.32 0.61
C ASP A 45 6.37 -10.08 0.40
N ALA A 46 6.01 -9.00 1.08
CA ALA A 46 6.67 -7.72 0.95
C ALA A 46 7.95 -7.67 1.81
N PRO A 47 9.01 -7.00 1.32
CA PRO A 47 10.15 -6.63 2.15
C PRO A 47 9.68 -5.84 3.37
N ARG A 48 10.30 -6.07 4.54
CA ARG A 48 9.92 -5.44 5.82
C ARG A 48 9.74 -3.92 5.72
N ARG A 49 10.62 -3.23 4.96
CA ARG A 49 10.51 -1.78 4.74
C ARG A 49 9.19 -1.37 4.09
N ILE A 50 8.77 -2.09 3.05
CA ILE A 50 7.53 -1.78 2.31
C ILE A 50 6.32 -2.14 3.17
N TYR A 51 6.36 -3.28 3.84
CA TYR A 51 5.31 -3.67 4.77
C TYR A 51 5.09 -2.61 5.84
N ASN A 52 6.16 -2.14 6.48
CA ASN A 52 6.10 -1.09 7.49
C ASN A 52 5.53 0.21 6.92
N ALA A 53 6.04 0.68 5.77
CA ALA A 53 5.53 1.89 5.13
C ALA A 53 4.03 1.81 4.83
N VAL A 54 3.54 0.66 4.35
CA VAL A 54 2.12 0.43 4.08
C VAL A 54 1.31 0.46 5.38
N ILE A 55 1.77 -0.20 6.44
CA ILE A 55 1.08 -0.23 7.73
C ILE A 55 1.05 1.15 8.39
N GLU A 56 2.17 1.86 8.40
CA GLU A 56 2.28 3.22 8.93
C GLU A 56 1.31 4.15 8.20
N TRP A 57 1.33 4.13 6.86
CA TRP A 57 0.38 4.91 6.07
C TRP A 57 -1.07 4.49 6.30
N LEU A 58 -1.38 3.21 6.47
CA LEU A 58 -2.73 2.74 6.81
C LEU A 58 -3.18 3.13 8.22
N ALA A 59 -2.24 3.41 9.13
CA ALA A 59 -2.49 3.82 10.51
C ALA A 59 -2.62 5.34 10.67
N GLU A 60 -2.14 6.13 9.70
CA GLU A 60 -2.43 7.57 9.63
C GLU A 60 -3.97 7.79 9.55
N ASP A 61 -4.50 8.68 10.38
CA ASP A 61 -5.90 9.12 10.29
C ASP A 61 -6.14 9.87 8.95
N TYR A 62 -7.38 9.81 8.46
CA TYR A 62 -7.83 10.39 7.18
C TYR A 62 -8.18 11.87 7.29
#